data_AF-A0A7S3RVB5-F1
#
_entry.id   AF-A0A7S3RVB5-F1
#
_cell.length_a   1.000
_cell.length_b   1.000
_cell.length_c   1.000
_cell.angle_alpha   90.00
_cell.angle_beta   90.00
_cell.angle_gamma   90.00
#
_symmetry.space_group_name_H-M   'P 1'
#
loop_
_entity.id
_entity.type
_entity.pdbx_description
1 polymer ?
#
loop_
_entity_poly.entity_id
_entity_poly.type
_entity_poly.pdbx_seq_one_letter_code
_entity_poly.pdbx_strand_id
1 'polypeptide(L)'
;LARASDRRVGFAVLALTFGVLLAGPPLMNILPRPLLGGMLMAQGFELCKLWAWDARRWIDGRGLATLLLMLGAAFFFGQTAAVFLGSLATVVISALRTSRTNALKYHLTGRSCHPPKSRPLHVQAFLQSHGSAIHIVGLEGFLFGGTVSRLARD
;
A
#
# COMPACT_ATOMS: atom_id res chain seq x y z
N LEU A 1 -12.61 12.81 12.19
CA LEU A 1 -11.87 13.92 12.86
C LEU A 1 -11.53 14.97 11.81
N ALA A 2 -12.21 16.11 11.90
CA ALA A 2 -12.08 17.38 11.19
C ALA A 2 -11.58 17.39 9.73
N ARG A 3 -12.53 17.41 8.78
CA ARG A 3 -12.30 17.88 7.41
C ARG A 3 -12.30 19.41 7.43
N ALA A 4 -11.21 20.02 7.88
CA ALA A 4 -11.06 21.48 7.90
C ALA A 4 -10.18 21.93 6.73
N SER A 5 -10.72 21.86 5.51
CA SER A 5 -10.16 22.50 4.32
C SER A 5 -10.57 23.97 4.26
N ASP A 6 -10.45 24.67 5.39
CA ASP A 6 -10.70 26.10 5.47
C ASP A 6 -9.45 26.76 6.07
N ARG A 7 -8.81 27.65 5.30
CA ARG A 7 -7.54 28.31 5.66
C ARG A 7 -7.66 29.03 7.00
N ARG A 8 -8.88 29.42 7.39
CA ARG A 8 -9.24 30.02 8.67
C ARG A 8 -8.95 29.11 9.87
N VAL A 9 -9.20 27.81 9.75
CA VAL A 9 -8.89 26.84 10.82
C VAL A 9 -7.38 26.71 10.97
N GLY A 10 -6.63 26.70 9.86
CA GLY A 10 -5.18 26.74 9.90
C GLY A 10 -4.64 27.98 10.62
N PHE A 11 -5.17 29.16 10.33
CA PHE A 11 -4.80 30.39 11.04
C PHE A 11 -5.20 30.38 12.52
N ALA A 12 -6.38 29.84 12.86
CA ALA A 12 -6.80 29.71 14.25
C ALA A 12 -5.89 28.78 15.06
N VAL A 13 -5.51 27.63 14.48
CA VAL A 13 -4.54 26.70 15.09
C VAL A 13 -3.17 27.36 15.22
N LEU A 14 -2.70 28.07 14.19
CA LEU A 14 -1.43 28.80 14.24
C LEU A 14 -1.43 29.84 15.38
N ALA A 15 -2.46 30.68 15.46
CA ALA A 15 -2.59 31.69 16.50
C ALA A 15 -2.64 31.07 17.90
N LEU A 16 -3.38 29.97 18.07
CA LEU A 16 -3.44 29.22 19.32
C LEU A 16 -2.08 28.64 19.70
N THR A 17 -1.42 27.93 18.78
CA THR A 17 -0.10 27.32 19.03
C THR A 17 0.96 28.39 19.32
N PHE A 18 0.93 29.51 18.59
CA PHE A 18 1.84 30.64 18.84
C PHE A 18 1.60 31.28 20.20
N GLY A 19 0.34 31.46 20.61
CA GLY A 19 -0.02 31.93 21.95
C GLY A 19 0.45 30.99 23.05
N VAL A 20 0.26 29.68 22.88
CA VAL A 20 0.77 28.66 23.82
C VAL A 20 2.29 28.66 23.87
N LEU A 21 2.98 28.85 22.74
CA LEU A 21 4.44 28.90 22.67
C LEU A 21 5.00 30.08 23.48
N LEU A 22 4.39 31.26 23.36
CA LEU A 22 4.73 32.46 24.15
C LEU A 22 4.46 32.26 25.64
N ALA A 23 3.37 31.57 26.00
CA ALA A 23 3.00 31.27 27.38
C ALA A 23 3.68 30.00 27.96
N GLY A 24 4.49 29.30 27.17
CA GLY A 24 5.07 28.00 27.50
C GLY A 24 6.02 27.99 28.71
N PRO A 25 6.94 28.96 28.87
CA PRO A 25 7.90 28.96 29.97
C PRO A 25 7.28 28.92 31.38
N PRO A 26 6.26 29.74 31.74
CA PRO A 26 5.61 29.64 33.04
C PRO A 26 4.74 28.38 33.19
N LEU A 27 4.13 27.89 32.11
CA LEU A 27 3.29 26.68 32.13
C LEU A 27 4.08 25.41 32.49
N MET A 28 5.32 25.29 32.00
CA MET A 28 6.19 24.14 32.27
C MET A 28 6.60 24.02 33.74
N ASN A 29 6.56 25.12 34.51
CA ASN A 29 6.91 25.09 35.93
C ASN A 29 5.76 24.55 36.80
N ILE A 30 4.52 24.67 36.34
CA ILE A 30 3.31 24.21 37.05
C ILE A 30 3.00 22.75 36.69
N LEU A 31 3.39 22.31 35.49
CA LEU A 31 3.00 21.00 34.98
C LEU A 31 3.79 19.86 35.64
N PRO A 32 3.13 18.85 36.22
CA PRO A 32 3.82 17.69 36.76
C PRO A 32 4.49 16.89 35.64
N ARG A 33 5.80 16.71 35.73
CA ARG A 33 6.57 15.80 34.85
C ARG A 33 5.94 14.40 34.67
N PRO A 34 5.35 13.74 35.69
CA PRO A 34 4.73 12.43 35.47
C PRO A 34 3.53 12.45 34.51
N LEU A 35 2.82 13.57 34.36
CA LEU A 35 1.73 13.65 33.38
C LEU A 35 2.25 13.49 31.94
N LEU A 36 3.35 14.17 31.61
CA LEU A 36 3.97 14.07 30.28
C LEU A 36 4.43 12.64 29.99
N GLY A 37 5.08 12.00 30.97
CA GLY A 37 5.48 10.60 30.86
C GLY A 37 4.29 9.65 30.72
N GLY A 38 3.20 9.90 31.45
CA GLY A 38 1.96 9.12 31.34
C GLY A 38 1.31 9.23 29.97
N MET A 39 1.27 10.43 29.38
CA MET A 39 0.76 10.63 28.02
C MET A 39 1.62 9.90 26.98
N LEU A 40 2.96 9.99 27.12
CA LEU A 40 3.88 9.31 26.22
C LEU A 40 3.76 7.78 26.33
N MET A 41 3.65 7.26 27.55
CA MET A 41 3.44 5.83 27.78
C MET A 41 2.10 5.35 27.23
N ALA A 42 1.03 6.12 27.41
CA ALA A 42 -0.27 5.80 26.82
C ALA A 42 -0.22 5.75 25.29
N GLN A 43 0.44 6.72 24.65
CA GLN A 43 0.63 6.71 23.20
C GLN A 43 1.49 5.54 22.73
N GLY A 44 2.59 5.26 23.43
CA GLY A 44 3.44 4.10 23.13
C GLY A 44 2.69 2.78 23.26
N PHE A 45 1.85 2.64 24.30
CA PHE A 45 1.04 1.45 24.51
C PHE A 45 -0.03 1.27 23.43
N GLU A 46 -0.74 2.34 23.04
CA GLU A 46 -1.70 2.32 21.94
C GLU A 46 -1.02 1.91 20.61
N LEU A 47 0.16 2.47 20.31
CA LEU A 47 0.95 2.07 19.15
C LEU A 47 1.33 0.58 19.21
N CYS A 48 1.86 0.12 20.34
CA CYS A 48 2.23 -1.29 20.53
C CYS A 48 1.02 -2.21 20.35
N LYS A 49 -0.13 -1.90 20.94
CA LYS A 49 -1.36 -2.67 20.79
C LYS A 49 -1.85 -2.70 19.35
N LEU A 50 -1.87 -1.54 18.69
CA LEU A 50 -2.30 -1.41 17.30
C LEU A 50 -1.47 -2.30 16.38
N TRP A 51 -0.14 -2.28 16.54
CA TRP A 51 0.77 -2.99 15.64
C TRP A 51 1.01 -4.46 16.03
N ALA A 52 1.08 -4.79 17.33
CA ALA A 52 1.30 -6.17 17.76
C ALA A 52 0.05 -7.04 17.68
N TRP A 53 -1.13 -6.45 17.92
CA TRP A 53 -2.39 -7.16 18.04
C TRP A 53 -3.40 -6.81 16.94
N ASP A 54 -3.82 -5.56 16.83
CA ASP A 54 -4.93 -5.19 15.94
C ASP A 54 -4.57 -5.33 14.46
N ALA A 55 -3.29 -5.10 14.11
CA ALA A 55 -2.76 -5.32 12.77
C ALA A 55 -2.97 -6.75 12.25
N ARG A 56 -3.08 -7.75 13.14
CA ARG A 56 -3.33 -9.15 12.73
C ARG A 56 -4.71 -9.34 12.09
N ARG A 57 -5.66 -8.44 12.35
CA ARG A 57 -7.06 -8.56 11.87
C ARG A 57 -7.21 -8.21 10.39
N TRP A 58 -6.32 -7.37 9.85
CA TRP A 58 -6.43 -6.83 8.50
C TRP A 58 -5.18 -7.02 7.64
N ILE A 59 -4.08 -7.59 8.18
CA ILE A 59 -2.85 -7.85 7.44
C ILE A 59 -2.66 -9.36 7.18
N ASP A 60 -2.34 -9.68 5.93
CA ASP A 60 -1.92 -10.99 5.46
C ASP A 60 -0.67 -11.51 6.21
N GLY A 61 -0.54 -12.82 6.44
CA GLY A 61 0.54 -13.37 7.29
C GLY A 61 1.96 -12.94 6.91
N ARG A 62 2.25 -12.75 5.61
CA ARG A 62 3.56 -12.21 5.14
C ARG A 62 3.76 -10.74 5.46
N GLY A 63 2.69 -9.95 5.41
CA GLY A 63 2.71 -8.55 5.82
C GLY A 63 2.94 -8.45 7.33
N LEU A 64 2.32 -9.33 8.12
CA LEU A 64 2.53 -9.39 9.56
C LEU A 64 3.98 -9.75 9.91
N ALA A 65 4.61 -10.70 9.21
CA ALA A 65 6.01 -11.03 9.42
C ALA A 65 6.95 -9.84 9.15
N THR A 66 6.67 -9.07 8.10
CA THR A 66 7.44 -7.85 7.77
C THR A 66 7.25 -6.76 8.82
N LEU A 67 6.02 -6.59 9.29
CA LEU A 67 5.68 -5.65 10.35
C LEU A 67 6.40 -5.98 11.66
N LEU A 68 6.37 -7.26 12.08
CA LEU A 68 7.07 -7.72 13.28
C LEU A 68 8.59 -7.58 13.15
N LEU A 69 9.15 -7.82 11.95
CA LEU A 69 10.56 -7.57 11.67
C LEU A 69 10.92 -6.10 11.91
N MET A 70 10.15 -5.16 11.34
CA MET A 70 10.38 -3.72 11.56
C MET A 70 10.22 -3.35 13.04
N LEU A 71 9.22 -3.89 13.72
CA LEU A 71 8.97 -3.60 15.13
C LEU A 71 10.12 -4.09 16.02
N GLY A 72 10.63 -5.30 15.77
CA GLY A 72 11.81 -5.83 16.44
C GLY A 72 13.06 -5.01 16.13
N ALA A 73 13.28 -4.65 14.87
CA ALA A 73 14.39 -3.78 14.48
C ALA A 73 14.32 -2.41 15.18
N ALA A 74 13.12 -1.84 15.36
CA ALA A 74 12.95 -0.58 16.07
C ALA A 74 13.35 -0.68 17.54
N PHE A 75 13.07 -1.83 18.17
CA PHE A 75 13.39 -2.07 19.58
C PHE A 75 14.90 -2.28 19.81
N PHE A 76 15.57 -3.04 18.93
CA PHE A 76 17.00 -3.38 19.11
C PHE A 76 17.98 -2.38 18.47
N PHE A 77 17.64 -1.87 17.28
CA PHE A 77 18.54 -1.03 16.45
C PHE A 77 18.02 0.41 16.29
N GLY A 78 16.88 0.73 16.89
CA GLY A 78 16.25 2.04 16.80
C GLY A 78 15.43 2.26 15.52
N GLN A 79 14.75 3.41 15.49
CA GLN A 79 13.75 3.71 14.47
C GLN A 79 14.33 3.84 13.06
N THR A 80 15.56 4.35 12.92
CA THR A 80 16.22 4.50 11.62
C THR A 80 16.43 3.15 10.94
N ALA A 81 17.01 2.17 11.66
CA ALA A 81 17.26 0.84 11.11
C ALA A 81 15.97 0.11 10.73
N ALA A 82 14.92 0.26 11.54
CA ALA A 82 13.61 -0.32 11.27
C ALA A 82 13.01 0.16 9.95
N VAL A 83 13.06 1.46 9.68
CA VAL A 83 12.52 2.05 8.44
C VAL A 83 13.30 1.55 7.23
N PHE A 84 14.63 1.49 7.30
CA PHE A 84 15.47 0.98 6.22
C PHE A 84 15.22 -0.50 5.92
N LEU A 85 15.29 -1.36 6.95
CA LEU A 85 14.99 -2.80 6.83
C LEU A 85 13.59 -3.03 6.29
N GLY A 86 12.65 -2.25 6.79
CA GLY A 86 11.26 -2.33 6.39
C GLY A 86 11.04 -2.02 4.92
N SER A 87 11.58 -0.88 4.47
CA SER A 87 11.51 -0.48 3.07
C SER A 87 12.12 -1.55 2.16
N LEU A 88 13.31 -2.06 2.51
CA LEU A 88 13.97 -3.10 1.73
C LEU A 88 13.14 -4.40 1.68
N ALA A 89 12.60 -4.84 2.82
CA ALA A 89 11.74 -6.01 2.89
C ALA A 89 10.47 -5.85 2.04
N THR A 90 9.85 -4.67 2.04
CA THR A 90 8.69 -4.37 1.18
C THR A 90 9.05 -4.48 -0.30
N VAL A 91 10.18 -3.90 -0.72
CA VAL A 91 10.63 -3.99 -2.13
C VAL A 91 10.87 -5.45 -2.52
N VAL A 92 11.59 -6.22 -1.70
CA VAL A 92 11.87 -7.63 -1.97
C VAL A 92 10.59 -8.45 -2.04
N ILE A 93 9.69 -8.31 -1.07
CA ILE A 93 8.42 -9.06 -1.04
C ILE A 93 7.53 -8.67 -2.21
N SER A 94 7.51 -7.39 -2.58
CA SER A 94 6.77 -6.91 -3.75
C SER A 94 7.31 -7.53 -5.04
N ALA A 95 8.63 -7.50 -5.24
CA ALA A 95 9.29 -8.12 -6.39
C ALA A 95 8.99 -9.63 -6.47
N LEU A 96 9.05 -10.34 -5.34
CA LEU A 96 8.71 -11.77 -5.27
C LEU A 96 7.21 -12.04 -5.50
N ARG A 97 6.31 -11.15 -5.04
CA ARG A 97 4.87 -11.25 -5.31
C ARG A 97 4.58 -11.05 -6.79
N THR A 98 5.12 -10.00 -7.40
CA THR A 98 5.01 -9.73 -8.84
C THR A 98 5.57 -10.87 -9.67
N SER A 99 6.69 -11.47 -9.26
CA SER A 99 7.30 -12.61 -9.95
C SER A 99 6.47 -13.91 -9.85
N ARG A 100 5.61 -14.05 -8.83
CA ARG A 100 4.78 -15.25 -8.61
C ARG A 100 3.34 -15.08 -9.07
N THR A 101 2.85 -13.86 -9.26
CA THR A 101 1.61 -13.60 -10.00
C THR A 101 1.88 -13.87 -11.47
N ASN A 102 1.76 -15.15 -11.83
CA ASN A 102 1.81 -15.63 -13.19
C ASN A 102 0.84 -14.80 -14.04
N ALA A 103 1.35 -14.21 -15.12
CA ALA A 103 0.61 -13.31 -16.02
C ALA A 103 -0.39 -14.05 -16.93
N LEU A 104 -1.02 -15.11 -16.41
CA LEU A 104 -1.85 -16.04 -17.16
C LEU A 104 -3.10 -16.32 -16.35
N LYS A 105 -4.08 -15.41 -16.41
CA LYS A 105 -5.38 -15.66 -15.79
C LYS A 105 -6.43 -16.21 -16.75
N TYR A 106 -6.33 -16.02 -18.08
CA TYR A 106 -7.33 -16.61 -18.98
C TYR A 106 -6.80 -16.96 -20.37
N HIS A 107 -6.80 -18.25 -20.72
CA HIS A 107 -7.01 -18.68 -22.09
C HIS A 107 -8.48 -18.43 -22.43
N LEU A 108 -8.81 -17.23 -22.91
CA LEU A 108 -10.08 -17.03 -23.62
C LEU A 108 -9.80 -17.16 -25.11
N THR A 109 -10.01 -18.38 -25.62
CA THR A 109 -10.16 -18.62 -27.05
C THR A 109 -11.22 -17.65 -27.59
N GLY A 110 -10.98 -17.04 -28.76
CA GLY A 110 -11.85 -16.05 -29.41
C GLY A 110 -13.30 -16.46 -29.73
N ARG A 111 -13.79 -17.56 -29.16
CA ARG A 111 -15.21 -17.96 -29.14
C ARG A 111 -16.05 -17.15 -28.16
N SER A 112 -15.46 -16.51 -27.15
CA SER A 112 -16.21 -15.79 -26.10
C SER A 112 -16.25 -14.26 -26.29
N CYS A 113 -15.48 -13.70 -27.22
CA CYS A 113 -15.60 -12.29 -27.59
C CYS A 113 -16.75 -12.13 -28.58
N HIS A 114 -17.93 -11.78 -28.08
CA HIS A 114 -19.00 -11.31 -28.94
C HIS A 114 -18.57 -9.96 -29.53
N PRO A 115 -18.37 -9.83 -30.85
CA PRO A 115 -18.00 -8.56 -31.46
C PRO A 115 -19.11 -7.53 -31.19
N PRO A 116 -18.77 -6.24 -30.99
CA PRO A 116 -19.78 -5.20 -30.82
C PRO A 116 -20.78 -5.26 -31.99
N LYS A 117 -22.08 -5.17 -31.68
CA LYS A 117 -23.24 -5.43 -32.57
C LYS A 117 -23.34 -4.53 -33.83
N SER A 118 -22.31 -3.77 -34.19
CA SER A 118 -22.31 -2.80 -35.29
C SER A 118 -21.30 -3.10 -36.40
N ARG A 119 -20.88 -4.36 -36.58
CA ARG A 119 -20.02 -4.76 -37.72
C ARG A 119 -20.83 -5.49 -38.81
N PRO A 120 -20.64 -5.13 -40.11
CA PRO A 120 -21.37 -5.75 -41.23
C PRO A 120 -21.03 -7.24 -41.37
N LEU A 121 -22.07 -8.04 -41.69
CA LEU A 121 -22.06 -9.52 -41.74
C LEU A 121 -20.94 -10.13 -42.60
N HIS A 122 -20.53 -9.46 -43.68
CA HIS A 122 -19.48 -9.96 -44.57
C HIS A 122 -18.09 -10.00 -43.91
N VAL A 123 -17.83 -9.09 -42.95
CA VAL A 123 -16.55 -9.03 -42.21
C VAL A 123 -16.52 -10.07 -41.08
N GLN A 124 -17.69 -10.39 -40.51
CA GLN A 124 -17.81 -11.43 -39.47
C GLN A 124 -17.56 -12.83 -40.02
N ALA A 125 -18.09 -13.17 -41.20
CA ALA A 125 -17.88 -14.48 -41.81
C ALA A 125 -16.40 -14.73 -42.16
N PHE A 126 -15.68 -13.68 -42.60
CA PHE A 126 -14.24 -13.74 -42.87
C PHE A 126 -13.39 -13.88 -41.60
N LEU A 127 -13.75 -13.16 -40.53
CA LEU A 127 -13.10 -13.29 -39.22
C LEU A 127 -13.41 -14.63 -38.53
N GLN A 128 -14.56 -15.25 -38.80
CA GLN A 128 -14.89 -16.58 -38.28
C GLN A 128 -14.18 -17.70 -39.04
N SER A 129 -13.99 -17.56 -40.37
CA SER A 129 -13.24 -18.54 -41.16
C SER A 129 -11.74 -18.54 -40.87
N HIS A 130 -11.19 -17.41 -40.42
CA HIS A 130 -9.77 -17.27 -40.00
C HIS A 130 -9.59 -17.09 -38.48
N GLY A 131 -10.65 -17.26 -37.68
CA GLY A 131 -10.64 -17.03 -36.23
C GLY A 131 -9.82 -18.05 -35.43
N SER A 132 -9.46 -19.18 -36.04
CA SER A 132 -8.52 -20.16 -35.48
C SER A 132 -7.07 -19.66 -35.42
N ALA A 133 -6.74 -18.60 -36.17
CA ALA A 133 -5.41 -17.99 -36.17
C ALA A 133 -5.27 -16.77 -35.23
N ILE A 134 -6.37 -16.36 -34.56
CA ILE A 134 -6.37 -15.16 -33.71
C ILE A 134 -6.45 -15.57 -32.24
N HIS A 135 -5.30 -15.52 -31.56
CA HIS A 135 -5.19 -15.77 -30.13
C HIS A 135 -5.27 -14.44 -29.36
N ILE A 136 -6.35 -14.22 -28.61
CA ILE A 136 -6.52 -13.04 -27.76
C ILE A 136 -6.10 -13.42 -26.35
N VAL A 137 -4.90 -12.99 -25.93
CA VAL A 137 -4.39 -13.20 -24.58
C VAL A 137 -4.73 -11.98 -23.74
N GLY A 138 -5.68 -12.14 -22.81
CA GLY A 138 -5.97 -11.13 -21.80
C GLY A 138 -4.90 -11.18 -20.71
N LEU A 139 -3.89 -10.32 -20.80
CA LEU A 139 -2.90 -10.17 -19.73
C LEU A 139 -3.44 -9.26 -18.65
N GLU A 140 -3.81 -9.86 -17.52
CA GLU A 140 -4.14 -9.13 -16.30
C GLU A 140 -2.95 -9.24 -15.33
N GLY A 141 -2.10 -8.21 -15.30
CA GLY A 141 -0.88 -8.14 -14.49
C GLY A 141 0.09 -7.03 -14.93
N PHE A 142 1.16 -6.80 -14.17
CA PHE A 142 2.21 -5.85 -14.54
C PHE A 142 3.24 -6.52 -15.46
N LEU A 143 3.30 -6.10 -16.71
CA LEU A 143 4.34 -6.48 -17.68
C LEU A 143 5.59 -5.62 -17.48
N PHE A 144 6.61 -6.19 -16.83
CA PHE A 144 7.97 -5.62 -16.84
C PHE A 144 8.80 -6.32 -17.92
N GLY A 145 9.83 -5.64 -18.45
CA GLY A 145 10.65 -6.15 -19.57
C GLY A 145 11.22 -7.56 -19.38
N GLY A 146 11.48 -7.97 -18.13
CA GLY A 146 11.90 -9.34 -17.80
C GLY A 146 10.82 -10.41 -18.05
N THR A 147 9.54 -10.12 -17.76
CA THR A 147 8.42 -11.04 -18.00
C THR A 147 8.10 -11.17 -19.49
N VAL A 148 8.25 -10.08 -20.26
CA VAL A 148 8.10 -10.07 -21.73
C VAL A 148 9.13 -10.99 -22.40
N SER A 149 10.37 -10.98 -21.92
CA SER A 149 11.44 -11.82 -22.49
C SER A 149 11.22 -13.32 -22.28
N ARG A 150 10.54 -13.72 -21.19
CA ARG A 150 10.13 -15.12 -20.99
C ARG A 150 8.96 -15.50 -21.87
N LEU A 151 7.98 -14.61 -22.04
CA LEU A 151 6.83 -14.85 -22.90
C LEU A 151 7.21 -14.89 -24.40
N ALA A 152 8.25 -14.18 -24.81
CA ALA A 152 8.74 -14.19 -26.20
C ALA A 152 9.58 -15.44 -26.53
N ARG A 153 9.90 -16.27 -25.52
CA ARG A 153 10.75 -17.46 -25.68
C ARG A 153 9.97 -18.78 -25.65
N ASP A 154 8.69 -18.73 -25.29
CA ASP A 154 7.71 -19.83 -25.39
C ASP A 154 6.75 -19.55 -26.55
#